data_AF-A0A2I4AHQ4-F1
#
_entry.id   AF-A0A2I4AHQ4-F1
#
_cell.length_a   1.000
_cell.length_b   1.000
_cell.length_c   1.000
_cell.angle_alpha   90.00
_cell.angle_beta   90.00
_cell.angle_gamma   90.00
#
_symmetry.space_group_name_H-M   'P 1'
#
loop_
_entity.id
_entity.type
_entity.pdbx_description
1 polymer ?
#
loop_
_entity_poly.entity_id
_entity_poly.type
_entity_poly.pdbx_seq_one_letter_code
_entity_poly.pdbx_strand_id
1 'polypeptide(L)'
;MGRILDQPYDVNLQVTAVLSKLCLLPHPHLHEYLLDPYINLAPGCRSLFSVIVRVVGDLMLRIHRIPDFTSKLLLVRKRLLGLEPEGITIDHTTLLEGVIVLEEFCKELAAIAFVKYHATASTSP
;
A
#
# COMPACT_ATOMS: atom_id res chain seq x y z
N MET A 1 -5.58 -7.34 -0.16
CA MET A 1 -5.22 -5.99 0.34
C MET A 1 -5.77 -5.66 1.72
N GLY A 2 -7.07 -5.87 2.02
CA GLY A 2 -7.64 -5.49 3.32
C GLY A 2 -7.08 -6.19 4.57
N ARG A 3 -6.14 -7.12 4.42
CA ARG A 3 -5.41 -7.80 5.51
C ARG A 3 -3.90 -7.61 5.41
N ILE A 4 -3.42 -6.58 4.70
CA ILE A 4 -1.98 -6.35 4.47
C ILE A 4 -1.15 -6.31 5.76
N LEU A 5 -1.76 -5.89 6.89
CA LEU A 5 -1.11 -5.84 8.21
C LEU A 5 -0.96 -7.21 8.88
N ASP A 6 -1.62 -8.24 8.36
CA ASP A 6 -1.75 -9.57 8.96
C ASP A 6 -1.28 -10.70 8.01
N GLN A 7 -0.79 -10.34 6.83
CA GLN A 7 -0.36 -11.29 5.79
C GLN A 7 1.17 -11.35 5.71
N PRO A 8 1.73 -12.51 5.30
CA PRO A 8 3.17 -12.63 5.04
C PRO A 8 3.68 -11.58 4.05
N TYR A 9 4.92 -11.11 4.25
CA TYR A 9 5.54 -10.07 3.43
C TYR A 9 5.56 -10.42 1.93
N ASP A 10 5.92 -11.65 1.57
CA ASP A 10 5.97 -12.15 0.20
C ASP A 10 4.58 -12.15 -0.48
N VAL A 11 3.53 -12.51 0.24
CA VAL A 11 2.14 -12.43 -0.23
C VAL A 11 1.76 -10.98 -0.50
N ASN A 12 2.11 -10.07 0.41
CA ASN A 12 1.84 -8.65 0.25
C ASN A 12 2.54 -8.09 -0.99
N LEU A 13 3.81 -8.41 -1.22
CA LEU A 13 4.56 -8.01 -2.41
C LEU A 13 3.88 -8.46 -3.70
N GLN A 14 3.40 -9.71 -3.77
CA GLN A 14 2.72 -10.21 -4.96
C GLN A 14 1.38 -9.51 -5.19
N VAL A 15 0.59 -9.33 -4.13
CA VAL A 15 -0.72 -8.66 -4.21
C VAL A 15 -0.57 -7.22 -4.65
N THR A 16 0.37 -6.47 -4.09
CA THR A 16 0.61 -5.08 -4.49
C THR A 16 1.15 -5.00 -5.91
N ALA A 17 2.07 -5.88 -6.32
CA ALA A 17 2.55 -5.93 -7.69
C ALA A 17 1.44 -6.19 -8.74
N VAL A 18 0.51 -7.09 -8.44
CA VAL A 18 -0.66 -7.33 -9.31
C VAL A 18 -1.53 -6.08 -9.40
N LEU A 19 -1.82 -5.42 -8.27
CA LEU A 19 -2.60 -4.19 -8.24
C LEU A 19 -1.92 -3.05 -9.01
N SER A 20 -0.62 -2.85 -8.84
CA SER A 20 0.17 -1.84 -9.58
C SER A 20 0.10 -2.10 -11.09
N LYS A 21 0.24 -3.36 -11.53
CA LYS A 21 0.08 -3.72 -12.95
C LYS A 21 -1.33 -3.45 -13.48
N LEU A 22 -2.37 -3.74 -12.71
CA LEU A 22 -3.75 -3.40 -13.09
C LEU A 22 -3.93 -1.88 -13.21
N CYS A 23 -3.32 -1.11 -12.31
CA CYS A 23 -3.36 0.36 -12.34
C CYS A 23 -2.67 0.93 -13.58
N LEU A 24 -1.70 0.22 -14.19
CA LEU A 24 -1.01 0.66 -15.41
C LEU A 24 -1.83 0.44 -16.69
N LEU A 25 -2.84 -0.43 -16.68
CA LEU A 25 -3.62 -0.74 -17.88
C LEU A 25 -4.35 0.53 -18.41
N PRO A 26 -4.39 0.74 -19.73
CA PRO A 26 -5.09 1.88 -20.35
C PRO A 26 -6.59 1.59 -20.45
N HIS A 27 -7.26 1.44 -19.31
CA HIS A 27 -8.71 1.18 -19.26
C HIS A 27 -9.41 2.19 -18.34
N PRO A 28 -10.40 2.96 -18.83
CA PRO A 28 -10.99 4.08 -18.10
C PRO A 28 -11.63 3.65 -16.76
N HIS A 29 -12.47 2.61 -16.77
CA HIS A 29 -13.13 2.16 -15.53
C HIS A 29 -12.17 1.53 -14.49
N LEU A 30 -11.00 1.03 -14.92
CA LEU A 30 -10.01 0.49 -13.98
C LEU A 30 -9.28 1.64 -13.26
N HIS A 31 -9.00 2.72 -13.99
CA HIS A 31 -8.41 3.91 -13.41
C HIS A 31 -9.33 4.50 -12.33
N GLU A 32 -10.61 4.71 -12.65
CA GLU A 32 -11.57 5.26 -11.69
C GLU A 32 -11.72 4.35 -10.45
N TYR A 33 -11.89 3.04 -10.64
CA TYR A 33 -12.07 2.11 -9.50
C TYR A 33 -10.84 1.99 -8.58
N LEU A 34 -9.63 2.09 -9.13
CA LEU A 34 -8.38 1.87 -8.40
C LEU A 34 -7.76 3.17 -7.87
N LEU A 35 -7.89 4.28 -8.59
CA LEU A 35 -7.12 5.50 -8.36
C LEU A 35 -7.98 6.74 -8.08
N ASP A 36 -9.29 6.74 -8.39
CA ASP A 36 -10.17 7.87 -8.07
C ASP A 36 -10.74 7.75 -6.64
N PRO A 37 -10.37 8.64 -5.70
CA PRO A 37 -10.90 8.62 -4.35
C PRO A 37 -12.37 9.09 -4.25
N TYR A 38 -12.92 9.70 -5.30
CA TYR A 38 -14.26 10.29 -5.33
C TYR A 38 -15.29 9.47 -6.12
N ILE A 39 -14.91 8.27 -6.58
CA ILE A 39 -15.81 7.40 -7.34
C ILE A 39 -17.04 6.98 -6.50
N ASN A 40 -18.23 7.15 -7.08
CA ASN A 40 -19.47 6.64 -6.50
C ASN A 40 -19.68 5.17 -6.90
N LEU A 41 -19.65 4.28 -5.93
CA LEU A 41 -19.88 2.85 -6.14
C LEU A 41 -21.25 2.42 -5.65
N ALA A 42 -21.75 1.32 -6.21
CA ALA A 42 -22.96 0.67 -5.71
C ALA A 42 -22.80 0.25 -4.23
N PRO A 43 -23.90 0.18 -3.45
CA PRO A 43 -23.85 -0.23 -2.06
C PRO A 43 -23.11 -1.57 -1.86
N GLY A 44 -22.19 -1.62 -0.91
CA GLY A 44 -21.40 -2.81 -0.60
C GLY A 44 -20.12 -3.00 -1.41
N CYS A 45 -19.95 -2.27 -2.52
CA CYS A 45 -18.69 -2.23 -3.27
C CYS A 45 -17.62 -1.41 -2.53
N ARG A 46 -16.35 -1.71 -2.79
CA ARG A 46 -15.21 -1.04 -2.15
C ARG A 46 -14.15 -0.71 -3.20
N SER A 47 -13.88 0.58 -3.40
CA SER A 47 -12.74 1.02 -4.21
C SER A 47 -11.43 0.66 -3.51
N LEU A 48 -10.32 0.62 -4.26
CA LEU A 48 -9.00 0.43 -3.66
C LEU A 48 -8.70 1.51 -2.62
N PHE A 49 -9.05 2.77 -2.91
CA PHE A 49 -8.93 3.89 -1.98
C PHE A 49 -9.65 3.62 -0.65
N SER A 50 -10.92 3.19 -0.70
CA SER A 50 -11.69 2.89 0.51
C SER A 50 -11.08 1.76 1.35
N VAL A 51 -10.47 0.77 0.69
CA VAL A 51 -9.75 -0.32 1.36
C VAL A 51 -8.48 0.21 2.03
N ILE A 52 -7.70 1.04 1.35
CA ILE A 52 -6.47 1.64 1.91
C ILE A 52 -6.81 2.51 3.13
N VAL A 53 -7.80 3.40 3.03
CA VAL A 53 -8.22 4.26 4.15
C VAL A 53 -8.64 3.43 5.37
N ARG A 54 -9.38 2.34 5.15
CA ARG A 54 -9.77 1.43 6.25
C ARG A 54 -8.56 0.74 6.88
N VAL A 55 -7.60 0.28 6.07
CA VAL A 55 -6.36 -0.34 6.56
C VAL A 55 -5.54 0.68 7.37
N VAL A 56 -5.41 1.91 6.90
CA VAL A 56 -4.72 2.98 7.64
C VAL A 56 -5.43 3.28 8.95
N GLY A 57 -6.76 3.34 8.96
CA GLY A 57 -7.55 3.52 10.18
C GLY A 57 -7.29 2.40 11.22
N ASP A 58 -7.28 1.14 10.78
CA ASP A 58 -6.94 0.00 11.63
C ASP A 58 -5.48 0.06 12.12
N LEU A 59 -4.55 0.42 11.25
CA LEU A 59 -3.14 0.61 11.60
C LEU A 59 -2.98 1.65 12.71
N MET A 60 -3.64 2.81 12.60
CA MET A 60 -3.56 3.86 13.61
C MET A 60 -4.01 3.38 14.99
N LEU A 61 -5.02 2.50 15.07
CA LEU A 61 -5.46 1.92 16.35
C LEU A 61 -4.42 0.93 16.93
N ARG A 62 -3.73 0.18 16.06
CA ARG A 62 -2.76 -0.84 16.47
C ARG A 62 -1.40 -0.24 16.87
N ILE A 63 -0.94 0.82 16.19
CA ILE A 63 0.37 1.46 16.45
C ILE A 63 0.51 1.92 17.91
N HIS A 64 -0.56 2.47 18.50
CA HIS A 64 -0.54 2.96 19.89
C HIS A 64 -0.22 1.87 20.92
N ARG A 65 -0.35 0.59 20.56
CA ARG A 65 -0.07 -0.55 21.44
C ARG A 65 1.34 -1.11 21.27
N ILE A 66 2.12 -0.58 20.33
CA ILE A 66 3.46 -1.07 20.01
C ILE A 66 4.50 -0.08 20.58
N PRO A 67 5.22 -0.44 21.66
CA PRO A 67 6.29 0.40 22.17
C PRO A 67 7.44 0.45 21.15
N ASP A 68 8.07 1.62 21.07
CA ASP A 68 9.19 1.92 20.16
C ASP A 68 8.87 1.65 18.69
N PHE A 69 7.61 1.85 18.28
CA PHE A 69 7.12 1.54 16.94
C PHE A 69 8.05 2.06 15.82
N THR A 70 8.42 3.34 15.86
CA THR A 70 9.26 3.97 14.83
C THR A 70 10.64 3.31 14.74
N SER A 71 11.26 3.01 15.89
CA SER A 71 12.57 2.36 15.94
C SER A 71 12.50 0.94 15.39
N LYS A 72 11.46 0.18 15.77
CA LYS A 72 11.21 -1.17 15.25
C LYS A 72 10.93 -1.17 13.76
N LEU A 73 10.12 -0.23 13.27
CA LEU A 73 9.82 -0.06 11.85
C LEU A 73 11.09 0.22 11.03
N LEU A 74 11.95 1.10 11.53
CA LEU A 74 13.24 1.40 10.89
C LEU A 74 14.16 0.18 10.85
N LEU A 75 14.21 -0.61 11.93
CA LEU A 75 15.01 -1.83 11.99
C LEU A 75 14.50 -2.89 11.00
N VAL A 76 13.18 -3.15 10.97
CA VAL A 76 12.57 -4.07 9.99
C VAL A 76 12.86 -3.61 8.56
N ARG A 77 12.75 -2.31 8.28
CA ARG A 77 13.09 -1.76 6.96
C ARG A 77 14.54 -2.04 6.57
N LYS A 78 15.50 -1.81 7.47
CA LYS A 78 16.91 -2.11 7.20
C LYS A 78 17.13 -3.59 6.91
N ARG A 79 16.43 -4.50 7.60
CA ARG A 79 16.49 -5.94 7.34
C ARG A 79 15.96 -6.32 5.98
N LEU A 80 14.80 -5.78 5.59
CA LEU A 80 14.24 -6.02 4.25
C LEU A 80 15.19 -5.55 3.13
N LEU A 81 16.04 -4.56 3.41
CA LEU A 81 17.09 -4.08 2.52
C LEU A 81 18.41 -4.88 2.62
N GLY A 82 18.49 -5.91 3.47
CA GLY A 82 19.71 -6.69 3.71
C GLY A 82 20.80 -5.95 4.47
N LEU A 83 20.49 -4.82 5.11
CA LEU A 83 21.46 -3.97 5.83
C LEU A 83 21.69 -4.41 7.28
N GLU A 84 20.79 -5.23 7.83
CA GLU A 84 20.86 -5.74 9.20
C GLU A 84 20.59 -7.25 9.19
N PRO A 85 21.31 -8.04 10.02
CA PRO A 85 21.09 -9.49 10.10
C PRO A 85 19.74 -9.85 10.73
N GLU A 86 19.22 -11.02 10.37
CA GLU A 86 17.92 -11.55 10.83
C GLU A 86 17.93 -12.03 12.30
N GLY A 87 19.07 -11.97 13.00
CA GLY A 87 19.29 -12.66 14.27
C GLY A 87 18.58 -12.13 15.52
N ILE A 88 17.97 -10.94 15.50
CA ILE A 88 17.22 -10.41 16.66
C ILE A 88 15.72 -10.56 16.40
N THR A 89 14.98 -11.27 17.24
CA THR A 89 13.52 -11.35 17.12
C THR A 89 12.89 -9.98 17.37
N ILE A 90 12.09 -9.49 16.42
CA ILE A 90 11.33 -8.25 16.54
C ILE A 90 9.84 -8.60 16.72
N ASP A 91 9.24 -8.12 17.80
CA ASP A 91 7.80 -8.28 17.99
C ASP A 91 7.02 -7.54 16.91
N HIS A 92 5.90 -8.12 16.48
CA HIS A 92 5.02 -7.55 15.45
C HIS A 92 5.67 -7.40 14.05
N THR A 93 6.69 -8.20 13.72
CA THR A 93 7.37 -8.18 12.42
C THR A 93 6.39 -8.14 11.24
N THR A 94 5.39 -9.04 11.18
CA THR A 94 4.39 -9.08 10.08
C THR A 94 3.64 -7.76 9.90
N LEU A 95 3.25 -7.11 10.99
CA LEU A 95 2.58 -5.81 10.92
C LEU A 95 3.52 -4.74 10.40
N LEU A 96 4.76 -4.69 10.91
CA LEU A 96 5.78 -3.71 10.52
C LEU A 96 6.16 -3.85 9.04
N GLU A 97 6.30 -5.08 8.55
CA GLU A 97 6.48 -5.38 7.12
C GLU A 97 5.27 -4.90 6.31
N GLY A 98 4.05 -5.20 6.76
CA GLY A 98 2.82 -4.75 6.13
C GLY A 98 2.72 -3.22 6.04
N VAL A 99 3.19 -2.48 7.05
CA VAL A 99 3.27 -1.00 7.03
C VAL A 99 4.25 -0.53 5.95
N ILE A 100 5.43 -1.14 5.86
CA ILE A 100 6.44 -0.78 4.87
C ILE A 100 5.90 -1.04 3.46
N VAL A 101 5.28 -2.20 3.22
CA VAL A 101 4.69 -2.51 1.91
C VAL A 101 3.55 -1.56 1.57
N LEU A 102 2.70 -1.20 2.55
CA LEU A 102 1.63 -0.22 2.33
C LEU A 102 2.18 1.17 1.96
N GLU A 103 3.23 1.63 2.64
CA GLU A 103 3.91 2.90 2.34
C GLU A 103 4.45 2.92 0.90
N GLU A 104 5.21 1.88 0.52
CA GLU A 104 5.81 1.79 -0.82
C GLU A 104 4.74 1.66 -1.91
N PHE A 105 3.69 0.87 -1.66
CA PHE A 105 2.58 0.74 -2.59
C PHE A 105 1.85 2.07 -2.81
N CYS A 106 1.61 2.86 -1.76
CA CYS A 106 1.01 4.18 -1.89
C CYS A 106 1.87 5.14 -2.73
N LYS A 107 3.20 5.11 -2.57
CA LYS A 107 4.12 5.89 -3.43
C LYS A 107 4.03 5.46 -4.89
N GLU A 108 3.98 4.16 -5.14
CA GLU A 108 3.85 3.61 -6.50
C GLU A 108 2.51 4.03 -7.15
N LEU A 109 1.39 3.89 -6.43
CA LEU A 109 0.08 4.34 -6.92
C LEU A 109 0.06 5.84 -7.25
N ALA A 110 0.66 6.67 -6.39
CA ALA A 110 0.78 8.10 -6.61
C ALA A 110 1.60 8.41 -7.88
N ALA A 111 2.71 7.71 -8.09
CA ALA A 111 3.52 7.85 -9.30
C ALA A 111 2.73 7.44 -10.57
N ILE A 112 2.00 6.32 -10.53
CA ILE A 112 1.16 5.87 -11.64
C ILE A 112 0.08 6.92 -11.95
N ALA A 113 -0.62 7.42 -10.93
CA ALA A 113 -1.66 8.44 -11.10
C ALA A 113 -1.08 9.75 -11.69
N PHE A 114 0.06 10.20 -11.19
CA PHE A 114 0.76 11.38 -11.69
C PHE A 114 1.11 11.24 -13.18
N VAL A 115 1.75 10.13 -13.58
CA VAL A 115 2.12 9.88 -14.98
C VAL A 115 0.87 9.85 -15.86
N LYS A 116 -0.20 9.16 -15.44
CA LYS A 116 -1.43 9.09 -16.23
C LYS A 116 -2.06 10.47 -16.45
N TYR A 117 -2.17 11.28 -15.39
CA TYR A 117 -2.76 12.63 -15.47
C TYR A 117 -1.95 13.58 -16.36
N HIS A 118 -0.62 13.54 -16.25
CA HIS A 118 0.25 14.41 -17.04
C HIS A 118 0.46 13.93 -18.48
N ALA A 119 0.44 12.62 -18.75
CA ALA A 119 0.46 12.07 -20.11
C ALA A 119 -0.83 12.39 -20.89
N THR A 120 -1.98 12.44 -20.21
CA THR A 120 -3.24 12.88 -20.82
C THR A 120 -3.30 14.39 -21.05
N ALA A 121 -2.69 15.20 -20.19
CA ALA A 121 -2.67 16.65 -20.35
C ALA A 121 -1.82 17.12 -21.55
N SER A 122 -0.73 16.42 -21.86
CA SER A 122 0.13 16.71 -23.01
C SER A 122 -0.46 16.30 -24.36
N THR A 123 -1.59 15.60 -24.38
CA THR A 123 -2.33 15.20 -25.60
C THR A 123 -3.54 16.10 -25.91
N SER A 124 -3.71 17.21 -25.17
CA SER A 124 -4.71 18.25 -25.48
C SER A 124 -4.24 19.10 -26.68
N PRO A 125 -5.07 19.29 -27.72
CA PRO A 125 -4.72 20.13 -28.88
C PRO A 125 -4.65 21.64 -28.55
#